data_AF-A0A875S2P6-F1
#
_entry.id   AF-A0A875S2P6-F1
#
_cell.length_a   1.000
_cell.length_b   1.000
_cell.length_c   1.000
_cell.angle_alpha   90.00
_cell.angle_beta   90.00
_cell.angle_gamma   90.00
#
_symmetry.space_group_name_H-M   'P 1'
#
loop_
_entity.id
_entity.type
_entity.pdbx_description
1 polymer ?
#
loop_
_entity_poly.entity_id
_entity_poly.type
_entity_poly.pdbx_seq_one_letter_code
_entity_poly.pdbx_strand_id
1 'polypeptide(L)'
;MDEIERLKKLNEKLFEENKELRGENERLTEENPRKRVKVLELKNNPVNELKWKNNSMNEKLVKENEWLISNRAVGNTTVERLEMEKHQDKLEIERLHKQLERLKDRYKKNIRRFMEIVYKILGYKIEFITEERLRITPKQKKESSIVIDIGDLKEMRLNRGKFKDLNSELVDNLVKFWILDKKEMSCFFNALSLELYEQERKE
;
A
#
# COMPACT_ATOMS: atom_id res chain seq x y z
N MET A 1 80.12 14.41 -10.47
CA MET A 1 79.79 13.43 -11.54
C MET A 1 78.55 12.64 -11.14
N ASP A 2 78.47 12.13 -9.91
CA ASP A 2 77.33 11.35 -9.39
C ASP A 2 75.95 12.03 -9.42
N GLU A 3 75.87 13.34 -9.20
CA GLU A 3 74.59 14.08 -9.23
C GLU A 3 73.95 14.09 -10.62
N ILE A 4 74.78 14.26 -11.65
CA ILE A 4 74.35 14.32 -13.06
C ILE A 4 73.88 12.94 -13.50
N GLU A 5 74.53 11.88 -13.03
CA GLU A 5 74.14 10.50 -13.33
C GLU A 5 72.83 10.11 -12.61
N ARG A 6 72.63 10.55 -11.36
CA ARG A 6 71.34 10.41 -10.65
C ARG A 6 70.21 11.14 -11.35
N LEU A 7 70.45 12.37 -11.81
CA LEU A 7 69.45 13.16 -12.53
C LEU A 7 69.10 12.54 -13.89
N LYS A 8 70.08 11.97 -14.60
CA LYS A 8 69.81 11.21 -15.84
C LYS A 8 68.95 9.98 -15.57
N LYS A 9 69.27 9.20 -14.54
CA LYS A 9 68.51 8.01 -14.15
C LYS A 9 67.10 8.34 -13.68
N LEU A 10 66.92 9.48 -13.01
CA LEU A 10 65.60 9.97 -12.61
C LEU A 10 64.77 10.44 -13.81
N ASN A 11 65.38 11.13 -14.77
CA ASN A 11 64.71 11.52 -16.01
C ASN A 11 64.30 10.30 -16.85
N GLU A 12 65.13 9.27 -16.88
CA GLU A 12 64.83 8.01 -17.57
C GLU A 12 63.65 7.29 -16.93
N LYS A 13 63.62 7.22 -15.58
CA LYS A 13 62.49 6.67 -14.83
C LYS A 13 61.20 7.49 -15.00
N LEU A 14 61.29 8.82 -14.96
CA LEU A 14 60.14 9.70 -15.22
C LEU A 14 59.63 9.56 -16.65
N PHE A 15 60.52 9.28 -17.61
CA PHE A 15 60.15 9.05 -19.00
C PHE A 15 59.40 7.72 -19.16
N GLU A 16 59.86 6.66 -18.48
CA GLU A 16 59.16 5.37 -18.42
C GLU A 16 57.80 5.49 -17.73
N GLU A 17 57.73 6.16 -16.59
CA GLU A 17 56.47 6.39 -15.86
C GLU A 17 55.48 7.23 -16.69
N ASN A 18 55.95 8.27 -17.39
CA ASN A 18 55.10 9.02 -18.31
C ASN A 18 54.64 8.18 -19.51
N LYS A 19 55.46 7.22 -19.97
CA LYS A 19 55.09 6.31 -21.05
C LYS A 19 54.04 5.30 -20.58
N GLU A 20 54.16 4.79 -19.36
CA GLU A 20 53.17 3.92 -18.73
C GLU A 20 51.85 4.64 -18.48
N LEU A 21 51.88 5.85 -17.90
CA LEU A 21 50.70 6.69 -17.69
C LEU A 21 50.01 7.09 -19.00
N ARG A 22 50.79 7.28 -20.07
CA ARG A 22 50.24 7.50 -21.42
C ARG A 22 49.57 6.23 -21.95
N GLY A 23 50.21 5.07 -21.80
CA GLY A 23 49.63 3.79 -22.19
C GLY A 23 48.37 3.42 -21.39
N GLU A 24 48.33 3.76 -20.10
CA GLU A 24 47.15 3.55 -19.25
C GLU A 24 46.01 4.51 -19.61
N ASN A 25 46.31 5.79 -19.89
CA ASN A 25 45.31 6.72 -20.42
C ASN A 25 44.82 6.28 -21.81
N GLU A 26 45.70 5.82 -22.69
CA GLU A 26 45.34 5.30 -24.00
C GLU A 26 44.41 4.09 -23.86
N ARG A 27 44.71 3.15 -22.97
CA ARG A 27 43.82 2.03 -22.61
C ARG A 27 42.48 2.48 -22.06
N LEU A 28 42.44 3.44 -21.14
CA LEU A 28 41.18 4.00 -20.61
C LEU A 28 40.36 4.72 -21.69
N THR A 29 41.03 5.32 -22.68
CA THR A 29 40.39 5.94 -23.85
C THR A 29 40.01 4.94 -24.95
N GLU A 30 40.63 3.76 -25.01
CA GLU A 30 40.29 2.67 -25.93
C GLU A 30 39.18 1.78 -25.37
N GLU A 31 39.15 1.54 -24.05
CA GLU A 31 38.05 0.86 -23.33
C GLU A 31 36.78 1.72 -23.29
N ASN A 32 36.93 3.05 -23.28
CA ASN A 32 35.87 3.98 -23.61
C ASN A 32 36.15 4.61 -24.97
N PRO A 33 35.98 3.89 -26.09
CA PRO A 33 35.99 4.55 -27.38
C PRO A 33 34.82 5.52 -27.29
N ARG A 34 35.12 6.82 -27.15
CA ARG A 34 34.15 7.89 -27.29
C ARG A 34 33.69 7.88 -28.75
N LYS A 35 32.92 6.85 -29.15
CA LYS A 35 31.76 7.05 -30.00
C LYS A 35 31.15 8.32 -29.46
N ARG A 36 30.91 9.29 -30.35
CA ARG A 36 30.34 10.60 -30.04
C ARG A 36 28.92 10.39 -29.48
N VAL A 37 28.82 9.84 -28.28
CA VAL A 37 27.57 9.57 -27.60
C VAL A 37 27.38 10.79 -26.74
N LYS A 38 26.54 11.70 -27.23
CA LYS A 38 26.03 12.80 -26.42
C LYS A 38 25.11 12.18 -25.39
N VAL A 39 25.60 12.00 -24.17
CA VAL A 39 24.76 11.57 -23.05
C VAL A 39 23.82 12.74 -22.75
N LEU A 40 22.58 12.61 -23.19
CA LEU A 40 21.52 13.58 -22.92
C LEU A 40 20.85 13.18 -21.60
N GLU A 41 20.88 14.08 -20.64
CA GLU A 41 20.06 13.96 -19.45
C GLU A 41 18.87 14.92 -19.54
N LEU A 42 17.76 14.50 -18.96
CA LEU A 42 16.61 15.38 -18.80
C LEU A 42 16.96 16.46 -17.78
N LYS A 43 16.73 17.73 -18.13
CA LYS A 43 16.93 18.87 -17.22
C LYS A 43 16.16 18.69 -15.89
N ASN A 44 15.00 18.05 -15.95
CA ASN A 44 14.19 17.66 -14.80
C ASN A 44 14.39 16.17 -14.50
N ASN A 45 15.57 15.83 -14.00
CA ASN A 45 15.89 14.49 -13.50
C ASN A 45 15.58 14.43 -11.99
N PRO A 46 15.02 13.34 -11.43
CA PRO A 46 14.86 13.16 -9.98
C PRO A 46 16.16 13.39 -9.19
N VAL A 47 17.32 13.07 -9.76
CA VAL A 47 18.63 13.38 -9.16
C VAL A 47 18.87 14.88 -9.10
N ASN A 48 18.46 15.63 -10.13
CA ASN A 48 18.57 17.08 -10.14
C ASN A 48 17.60 17.71 -9.13
N GLU A 49 16.35 17.25 -9.05
CA GLU A 49 15.39 17.74 -8.04
C GLU A 49 15.89 17.52 -6.60
N LEU A 50 16.48 16.36 -6.31
CA LEU A 50 17.11 16.09 -5.02
C LEU A 50 18.31 16.99 -4.75
N LYS A 51 19.18 17.21 -5.76
CA LYS A 51 20.30 18.17 -5.64
C LYS A 51 19.79 19.59 -5.38
N TRP A 52 18.73 20.02 -6.04
CA TRP A 52 18.13 21.34 -5.82
C TRP A 52 17.54 21.47 -4.42
N LYS A 53 16.84 20.44 -3.93
CA LYS A 53 16.32 20.40 -2.56
C LYS A 53 17.46 20.46 -1.53
N ASN A 54 18.53 19.69 -1.75
CA ASN A 54 19.70 19.67 -0.87
C ASN A 54 20.45 21.00 -0.89
N ASN A 55 20.63 21.61 -2.07
CA ASN A 55 21.26 22.92 -2.19
C ASN A 55 20.42 24.01 -1.51
N SER A 56 19.11 24.01 -1.74
CA SER A 56 18.20 24.95 -1.07
C SER A 56 18.19 24.76 0.46
N MET A 57 18.27 23.51 0.93
CA MET A 57 18.41 23.20 2.35
C MET A 57 19.75 23.68 2.90
N ASN A 58 20.86 23.42 2.19
CA ASN A 58 22.19 23.88 2.57
C ASN A 58 22.29 25.41 2.61
N GLU A 59 21.71 26.11 1.65
CA GLU A 59 21.64 27.57 1.65
C GLU A 59 20.91 28.11 2.88
N LYS A 60 19.81 27.46 3.27
CA LYS A 60 19.08 27.80 4.50
C LYS A 60 19.92 27.52 5.75
N LEU A 61 20.59 26.37 5.81
CA LEU A 61 21.46 26.00 6.94
C LEU A 61 22.69 26.91 7.07
N VAL A 62 23.30 27.35 5.96
CA VAL A 62 24.42 28.29 5.96
C VAL A 62 23.96 29.65 6.48
N LYS A 63 22.83 30.16 5.96
CA LYS A 63 22.24 31.41 6.46
C LYS A 63 21.85 31.31 7.94
N GLU A 64 21.32 30.17 8.37
CA GLU A 64 20.99 29.90 9.77
C GLU A 64 22.26 29.87 10.64
N ASN A 65 23.33 29.23 10.19
CA ASN A 65 24.60 29.20 10.90
C ASN A 65 25.24 30.59 11.00
N GLU A 66 25.25 31.38 9.92
CA GLU A 66 25.72 32.77 9.93
C GLU A 66 24.90 33.62 10.91
N TRP A 67 23.57 33.43 10.92
CA TRP A 67 22.68 34.07 11.87
C TRP A 67 22.93 33.62 13.32
N LEU A 68 23.17 32.34 13.57
CA LEU A 68 23.48 31.80 14.91
C LEU A 68 24.85 32.23 15.45
N ILE A 69 25.84 32.37 14.56
CA ILE A 69 27.18 32.85 14.93
C ILE A 69 27.14 34.34 15.31
N SER A 70 26.32 35.13 14.61
CA SER A 70 26.14 36.57 14.87
C SER A 70 25.23 36.85 16.06
N ASN A 71 24.12 36.13 16.18
CA ASN A 71 23.19 36.18 17.31
C ASN A 71 23.44 34.95 18.19
N ARG A 72 24.28 35.11 19.23
CA ARG A 72 24.52 34.14 20.33
C ARG A 72 23.25 33.78 21.17
N ALA A 73 22.06 33.87 20.60
CA ALA A 73 20.77 33.57 21.19
C ALA A 73 20.17 32.33 20.51
N VAL A 74 20.42 31.16 21.10
CA VAL A 74 20.03 29.83 20.61
C VAL A 74 18.51 29.55 20.75
N GLY A 75 17.67 30.59 20.66
CA GLY A 75 16.24 30.48 21.02
C GLY A 75 15.28 30.42 19.83
N ASN A 76 15.42 31.31 18.85
CA ASN A 76 14.31 31.60 17.93
C ASN A 76 14.38 30.81 16.61
N THR A 77 15.57 30.56 16.07
CA THR A 77 15.73 29.82 14.80
C THR A 77 15.54 28.31 14.95
N THR A 78 15.96 27.73 16.07
CA THR A 78 15.67 26.31 16.35
C THR A 78 14.17 26.08 16.49
N VAL A 79 13.43 27.05 17.04
CA VAL A 79 11.96 27.00 17.11
C VAL A 79 11.34 27.12 15.72
N GLU A 80 11.78 28.07 14.88
CA GLU A 80 11.28 28.23 13.50
C GLU A 80 11.57 26.99 12.64
N ARG A 81 12.73 26.35 12.81
CA ARG A 81 13.07 25.09 12.14
C ARG A 81 12.14 23.95 12.55
N LEU A 82 11.89 23.81 13.86
CA LEU A 82 10.95 22.81 14.39
C LEU A 82 9.52 23.07 13.92
N GLU A 83 9.11 24.34 13.78
CA GLU A 83 7.80 24.69 13.22
C GLU A 83 7.68 24.32 11.75
N MET A 84 8.74 24.55 10.96
CA MET A 84 8.79 24.14 9.56
C MET A 84 8.78 22.61 9.39
N GLU A 85 9.53 21.88 10.22
CA GLU A 85 9.54 20.41 10.24
C GLU A 85 8.16 19.87 10.62
N LYS A 86 7.56 20.38 11.70
CA LYS A 86 6.19 20.05 12.12
C LYS A 86 5.16 20.35 11.02
N HIS A 87 5.35 21.42 10.23
CA HIS A 87 4.48 21.71 9.11
C HIS A 87 4.63 20.69 7.97
N GLN A 88 5.86 20.28 7.66
CA GLN A 88 6.13 19.24 6.66
C GLN A 88 5.53 17.89 7.08
N ASP A 89 5.72 17.50 8.34
CA ASP A 89 5.16 16.27 8.90
C ASP A 89 3.63 16.28 8.84
N LYS A 90 2.99 17.42 9.15
CA LYS A 90 1.53 17.58 9.01
C LYS A 90 1.08 17.37 7.57
N LEU A 91 1.77 17.95 6.59
CA LEU A 91 1.44 17.77 5.17
C LEU A 91 1.61 16.30 4.74
N GLU A 92 2.62 15.62 5.25
CA GLU A 92 2.83 14.19 4.99
C GLU A 92 1.72 13.33 5.61
N ILE A 93 1.35 13.60 6.87
CA ILE A 93 0.24 12.93 7.57
C ILE A 93 -1.07 13.14 6.80
N GLU A 94 -1.37 14.36 6.35
CA GLU A 94 -2.57 14.65 5.54
C GLU A 94 -2.55 13.89 4.21
N ARG A 95 -1.40 13.82 3.55
CA ARG A 95 -1.23 13.06 2.31
C ARG A 95 -1.47 11.56 2.54
N LEU A 96 -0.91 10.99 3.60
CA LEU A 96 -1.07 9.58 3.97
C LEU A 96 -2.52 9.26 4.33
N HIS A 97 -3.18 10.11 5.11
CA HIS A 97 -4.60 9.97 5.42
C HIS A 97 -5.45 9.96 4.15
N LYS A 98 -5.19 10.88 3.20
CA LYS A 98 -5.91 10.91 1.92
C LYS A 98 -5.69 9.65 1.09
N GLN A 99 -4.49 9.07 1.14
CA GLN A 99 -4.21 7.79 0.47
C GLN A 99 -4.97 6.63 1.13
N LEU A 100 -4.99 6.58 2.47
CA LEU A 100 -5.74 5.60 3.23
C LEU A 100 -7.25 5.68 2.97
N GLU A 101 -7.82 6.89 2.91
CA GLU A 101 -9.22 7.11 2.57
C GLU A 101 -9.54 6.58 1.17
N ARG A 102 -8.74 6.94 0.17
CA ARG A 102 -8.90 6.44 -1.20
C ARG A 102 -8.81 4.92 -1.28
N LEU A 103 -7.91 4.30 -0.50
CA LEU A 103 -7.79 2.86 -0.43
C LEU A 103 -9.03 2.22 0.19
N LYS A 104 -9.51 2.77 1.32
CA LYS A 104 -10.75 2.33 1.98
C LYS A 104 -11.95 2.44 1.03
N ASP A 105 -12.08 3.54 0.29
CA ASP A 105 -13.18 3.74 -0.66
C ASP A 105 -13.14 2.76 -1.82
N ARG A 106 -11.95 2.51 -2.38
CA ARG A 106 -11.77 1.49 -3.42
C ARG A 106 -12.15 0.10 -2.90
N TYR A 107 -11.69 -0.23 -1.69
CA TYR A 107 -11.99 -1.52 -1.06
C TYR A 107 -13.49 -1.69 -0.80
N LYS A 108 -14.15 -0.69 -0.23
CA LYS A 108 -15.62 -0.67 -0.05
C LYS A 108 -16.36 -0.86 -1.37
N LYS A 109 -15.95 -0.16 -2.44
CA LYS A 109 -16.56 -0.32 -3.77
C LYS A 109 -16.37 -1.72 -4.33
N ASN A 110 -15.18 -2.30 -4.17
CA ASN A 110 -14.88 -3.67 -4.60
C ASN A 110 -15.71 -4.70 -3.84
N ILE A 111 -15.81 -4.60 -2.50
CA ILE A 111 -16.67 -5.48 -1.70
C ILE A 111 -18.14 -5.32 -2.12
N ARG A 112 -18.62 -4.10 -2.31
CA ARG A 112 -20.02 -3.87 -2.74
C ARG A 112 -20.30 -4.58 -4.06
N ARG A 113 -19.40 -4.44 -5.04
CA ARG A 113 -19.50 -5.13 -6.34
C ARG A 113 -19.48 -6.65 -6.17
N PHE A 114 -18.60 -7.17 -5.32
CA PHE A 114 -18.55 -8.59 -5.03
C PHE A 114 -19.86 -9.09 -4.43
N MET A 115 -20.39 -8.39 -3.42
CA MET A 115 -21.67 -8.73 -2.79
C MET A 115 -22.85 -8.65 -3.77
N GLU A 116 -22.85 -7.71 -4.70
CA GLU A 116 -23.87 -7.64 -5.77
C GLU A 116 -23.80 -8.85 -6.72
N ILE A 117 -22.60 -9.33 -7.05
CA ILE A 117 -22.41 -10.52 -7.87
C ILE A 117 -22.88 -11.77 -7.11
N VAL A 118 -22.48 -11.91 -5.84
CA VAL A 118 -22.92 -13.00 -4.97
C VAL A 118 -24.43 -13.01 -4.82
N TYR A 119 -25.05 -11.84 -4.63
CA TYR A 119 -26.51 -11.71 -4.57
C TYR A 119 -27.21 -12.15 -5.85
N LYS A 120 -26.63 -11.86 -7.03
CA LYS A 120 -27.18 -12.27 -8.32
C LYS A 120 -27.06 -13.78 -8.56
N ILE A 121 -25.95 -14.40 -8.13
CA ILE A 121 -25.66 -15.82 -8.36
C ILE A 121 -26.38 -16.70 -7.33
N LEU A 122 -26.20 -16.42 -6.04
CA LEU A 122 -26.72 -17.25 -4.95
C LEU A 122 -28.13 -16.86 -4.53
N GLY A 123 -28.60 -15.64 -4.86
CA GLY A 123 -29.90 -15.16 -4.40
C GLY A 123 -29.94 -14.73 -2.93
N TYR A 124 -28.77 -14.55 -2.28
CA TYR A 124 -28.67 -14.13 -0.88
C TYR A 124 -27.88 -12.84 -0.73
N LYS A 125 -28.41 -11.89 0.04
CA LYS A 125 -27.74 -10.65 0.42
C LYS A 125 -27.08 -10.85 1.78
N ILE A 126 -25.76 -10.69 1.83
CA ILE A 126 -24.97 -10.89 3.05
C ILE A 126 -24.55 -9.53 3.59
N GLU A 127 -24.84 -9.26 4.86
CA GLU A 127 -24.46 -8.04 5.58
C GLU A 127 -23.73 -8.42 6.87
N PHE A 128 -22.56 -7.85 7.11
CA PHE A 128 -21.85 -8.02 8.38
C PHE A 128 -22.50 -7.11 9.43
N ILE A 129 -23.03 -7.67 10.52
CA ILE A 129 -23.52 -6.90 11.67
C ILE A 129 -22.35 -6.55 12.58
N THR A 130 -21.53 -7.54 12.90
CA THR A 130 -20.27 -7.44 13.64
C THR A 130 -19.24 -8.34 12.95
N GLU A 131 -17.98 -8.30 13.38
CA GLU A 131 -16.93 -9.15 12.79
C GLU A 131 -17.29 -10.64 12.83
N GLU A 132 -17.98 -11.07 13.89
CA GLU A 132 -18.38 -12.46 14.09
C GLU A 132 -19.85 -12.75 13.73
N ARG A 133 -20.62 -11.78 13.21
CA ARG A 133 -22.05 -11.98 12.94
C ARG A 133 -22.44 -11.55 11.54
N LEU A 134 -23.05 -12.46 10.81
CA LEU A 134 -23.61 -12.25 9.47
C LEU A 134 -25.13 -12.17 9.54
N ARG A 135 -25.69 -11.24 8.78
CA ARG A 135 -27.09 -11.23 8.39
C ARG A 135 -27.20 -11.67 6.94
N ILE A 136 -28.08 -12.61 6.68
CA ILE A 136 -28.33 -13.16 5.35
C ILE A 136 -29.81 -12.96 5.03
N THR A 137 -30.09 -12.21 3.98
CA THR A 137 -31.44 -11.91 3.51
C THR A 137 -31.67 -12.61 2.17
N PRO A 138 -32.68 -13.49 2.03
CA PRO A 138 -33.01 -14.10 0.75
C PRO A 138 -33.57 -13.06 -0.24
N LYS A 139 -33.38 -13.29 -1.54
CA LYS A 139 -33.87 -12.42 -2.61
C LYS A 139 -35.39 -12.36 -2.69
N GLN A 140 -36.05 -13.49 -2.44
CA GLN A 140 -37.49 -13.69 -2.55
C GLN A 140 -38.25 -12.97 -1.41
N LYS A 141 -37.72 -13.00 -0.18
CA LYS A 141 -38.30 -12.33 0.99
C LYS A 141 -37.33 -11.33 1.61
N LYS A 142 -37.38 -10.08 1.13
CA LYS A 142 -36.49 -8.99 1.59
C LYS A 142 -36.68 -8.59 3.04
N GLU A 143 -37.86 -8.83 3.60
CA GLU A 143 -38.20 -8.50 5.00
C GLU A 143 -37.68 -9.54 5.99
N SER A 144 -37.42 -10.76 5.49
CA SER A 144 -36.90 -11.85 6.30
C SER A 144 -35.37 -11.86 6.30
N SER A 145 -34.77 -12.13 7.45
CA SER A 145 -33.32 -12.28 7.53
C SER A 145 -32.93 -13.39 8.50
N ILE A 146 -31.76 -13.96 8.25
CA ILE A 146 -31.16 -15.03 9.04
C ILE A 146 -29.89 -14.46 9.64
N VAL A 147 -29.71 -14.57 10.95
CA VAL A 147 -28.48 -14.12 11.61
C VAL A 147 -27.66 -15.31 12.05
N ILE A 148 -26.40 -15.34 11.61
CA ILE A 148 -25.46 -16.42 11.86
C ILE A 148 -24.25 -15.88 12.61
N ASP A 149 -23.88 -16.56 13.68
CA ASP A 149 -22.67 -16.28 14.42
C ASP A 149 -21.54 -17.18 13.89
N ILE A 150 -20.44 -16.56 13.48
CA ILE A 150 -19.20 -17.19 12.94
C ILE A 150 -18.16 -17.41 14.07
N GLY A 151 -18.53 -17.20 15.33
CA GLY A 151 -17.62 -17.20 16.48
C GLY A 151 -16.82 -18.49 16.70
N ASP A 152 -17.22 -19.60 16.07
CA ASP A 152 -16.39 -20.80 15.92
C ASP A 152 -16.58 -21.36 14.51
N LEU A 153 -15.55 -21.28 13.65
CA LEU A 153 -15.58 -21.83 12.28
C LEU A 153 -15.90 -23.35 12.24
N LYS A 154 -15.83 -24.04 13.37
CA LYS A 154 -16.14 -25.48 13.52
C LYS A 154 -17.61 -25.75 13.89
N GLU A 155 -18.28 -24.79 14.52
CA GLU A 155 -19.68 -24.88 14.90
C GLU A 155 -20.35 -23.53 14.62
N MET A 156 -20.77 -23.31 13.37
CA MET A 156 -21.57 -22.14 13.05
C MET A 156 -22.91 -22.25 13.79
N ARG A 157 -23.04 -21.49 14.88
CA ARG A 157 -24.25 -21.48 15.70
C ARG A 157 -25.26 -20.56 15.04
N LEU A 158 -26.32 -21.16 14.53
CA LEU A 158 -27.47 -20.42 14.05
C LEU A 158 -28.26 -19.90 15.25
N ASN A 159 -28.20 -18.58 15.48
CA ASN A 159 -29.02 -17.96 16.50
C ASN A 159 -30.47 -17.93 16.03
N ARG A 160 -31.30 -18.81 16.62
CA ARG A 160 -32.73 -18.98 16.34
C ARG A 160 -33.58 -17.71 16.50
N GLY A 161 -33.04 -16.67 17.14
CA GLY A 161 -33.80 -15.51 17.60
C GLY A 161 -34.19 -14.45 16.56
N LYS A 162 -33.96 -14.63 15.25
CA LYS A 162 -34.18 -13.53 14.28
C LYS A 162 -34.79 -13.91 12.92
N PHE A 163 -35.42 -15.08 12.79
CA PHE A 163 -36.26 -15.38 11.61
C PHE A 163 -37.57 -14.60 11.69
N LYS A 164 -37.54 -13.33 11.33
CA LYS A 164 -38.76 -12.52 11.19
C LYS A 164 -39.40 -12.86 9.84
N ASP A 165 -40.69 -13.21 9.84
CA ASP A 165 -41.54 -13.38 8.64
C ASP A 165 -41.22 -14.59 7.72
N LEU A 166 -40.36 -15.50 8.17
CA LEU A 166 -40.18 -16.84 7.58
C LEU A 166 -41.02 -17.84 8.39
N ASN A 167 -41.71 -18.78 7.72
CA ASN A 167 -42.40 -19.88 8.39
C ASN A 167 -41.42 -20.60 9.32
N SER A 168 -41.53 -20.34 10.62
CA SER A 168 -40.58 -20.80 11.63
C SER A 168 -40.45 -22.31 11.61
N GLU A 169 -41.56 -23.02 11.38
CA GLU A 169 -41.60 -24.47 11.34
C GLU A 169 -40.83 -25.08 10.15
N LEU A 170 -40.98 -24.51 8.95
CA LEU A 170 -40.26 -24.99 7.76
C LEU A 170 -38.76 -24.76 7.91
N VAL A 171 -38.37 -23.57 8.38
CA VAL A 171 -36.97 -23.24 8.63
C VAL A 171 -36.40 -24.11 9.74
N ASP A 172 -37.12 -24.31 10.84
CA ASP A 172 -36.68 -25.16 11.95
C ASP A 172 -36.46 -26.62 11.51
N ASN A 173 -37.32 -27.14 10.63
CA ASN A 173 -37.17 -28.48 10.06
C ASN A 173 -35.92 -28.58 9.17
N LEU A 174 -35.70 -27.60 8.29
CA LEU A 174 -34.51 -27.52 7.45
C LEU A 174 -33.23 -27.35 8.28
N VAL A 175 -33.27 -26.56 9.35
CA VAL A 175 -32.13 -26.36 10.27
C VAL A 175 -31.80 -27.65 11.01
N LYS A 176 -32.80 -28.34 11.56
CA LYS A 176 -32.59 -29.63 12.23
C LYS A 176 -31.94 -30.63 11.28
N PHE A 177 -32.52 -30.80 10.10
CA PHE A 177 -32.04 -31.79 9.14
C PHE A 177 -30.66 -31.45 8.57
N TRP A 178 -30.46 -30.23 8.07
CA TRP A 178 -29.22 -29.89 7.35
C TRP A 178 -28.10 -29.42 8.26
N ILE A 179 -28.39 -28.65 9.30
CA ILE A 179 -27.37 -28.05 10.17
C ILE A 179 -27.06 -28.93 11.38
N LEU A 180 -28.07 -29.48 12.06
CA LEU A 180 -27.83 -30.32 13.26
C LEU A 180 -27.43 -31.74 12.89
N ASP A 181 -28.19 -32.40 12.00
CA ASP A 181 -27.94 -33.82 11.68
C ASP A 181 -26.80 -34.00 10.67
N LYS A 182 -26.81 -33.20 9.59
CA LYS A 182 -25.85 -33.33 8.48
C LYS A 182 -24.62 -32.42 8.59
N LYS A 183 -24.72 -31.32 9.35
CA LYS A 183 -23.68 -30.28 9.46
C LYS A 183 -23.30 -29.62 8.12
N GLU A 184 -24.24 -29.58 7.17
CA GLU A 184 -24.05 -29.06 5.82
C GLU A 184 -24.85 -27.77 5.59
N MET A 185 -24.18 -26.62 5.70
CA MET A 185 -24.82 -25.30 5.58
C MET A 185 -25.16 -24.92 4.13
N SER A 186 -24.35 -25.34 3.16
CA SER A 186 -24.63 -25.06 1.74
C SER A 186 -25.92 -25.73 1.29
N CYS A 187 -26.17 -26.97 1.73
CA CYS A 187 -27.41 -27.69 1.46
C CYS A 187 -28.62 -27.00 2.11
N PHE A 188 -28.47 -26.48 3.33
CA PHE A 188 -29.51 -25.70 3.99
C PHE A 188 -29.95 -24.50 3.15
N PHE A 189 -29.01 -23.67 2.68
CA PHE A 189 -29.34 -22.49 1.88
C PHE A 189 -29.91 -22.86 0.51
N ASN A 190 -29.43 -23.92 -0.12
CA ASN A 190 -30.00 -24.36 -1.39
C ASN A 190 -31.45 -24.85 -1.21
N ALA A 191 -31.72 -25.67 -0.19
CA ALA A 191 -33.06 -26.15 0.13
C ALA A 191 -34.00 -24.98 0.49
N LEU A 192 -33.53 -24.05 1.32
CA LEU A 192 -34.30 -22.86 1.69
C LEU A 192 -34.62 -21.99 0.46
N SER A 193 -33.66 -21.79 -0.45
CA SER A 193 -33.89 -21.07 -1.70
C SER A 193 -34.99 -21.70 -2.55
N LEU A 194 -35.00 -23.04 -2.65
CA LEU A 194 -36.01 -23.77 -3.41
C LEU A 194 -37.40 -23.64 -2.78
N GLU A 195 -37.50 -23.84 -1.47
CA GLU A 195 -38.76 -23.70 -0.73
C GLU A 195 -39.34 -22.27 -0.85
N LEU A 196 -38.49 -21.25 -0.73
CA LEU A 196 -38.93 -19.85 -0.90
C LEU A 196 -39.35 -19.53 -2.32
N TYR A 197 -38.65 -20.10 -3.32
CA TYR A 197 -39.01 -19.94 -4.72
C TYR A 197 -40.34 -20.63 -5.05
N GLU A 198 -40.63 -21.79 -4.46
CA GLU A 198 -41.93 -22.45 -4.62
C GLU A 198 -43.07 -21.68 -3.95
N GLN A 199 -42.84 -21.14 -2.75
CA GLN A 199 -43.84 -20.31 -2.06
C GLN A 199 -44.21 -19.08 -2.87
N GLU A 200 -43.22 -18.37 -3.44
CA GLU A 200 -43.44 -17.19 -4.29
C GLU A 200 -44.25 -17.50 -5.57
N ARG A 201 -44.27 -18.77 -6.02
CA ARG A 201 -45.03 -19.20 -7.21
C ARG A 201 -46.40 -19.81 -6.91
N LYS A 202 -46.65 -20.18 -5.65
CA LYS A 202 -47.93 -20.75 -5.20
C LYS A 202 -48.91 -19.66 -4.73
N GLU A 203 -48.40 -18.47 -4.40
CA GLU A 203 -49.16 -17.21 -4.30
C GLU A 203 -49.39 -16.59 -5.69
#